data_AF-A0A8E0S5H0-F1
#
_entry.id   AF-A0A8E0S5H0-F1
#
_cell.length_a   1.000
_cell.length_b   1.000
_cell.length_c   1.000
_cell.angle_alpha   90.00
_cell.angle_beta   90.00
_cell.angle_gamma   90.00
#
_symmetry.space_group_name_H-M   'P 1'
#
loop_
_entity.id
_entity.type
_entity.pdbx_description
1 polymer ?
#
loop_
_entity_poly.entity_id
_entity_poly.type
_entity_poly.pdbx_seq_one_letter_code
_entity_poly.pdbx_strand_id
1 'polypeptide(L)' 'MSNVRRVFPGPTNGLINWMEQNFHEIDGYVATFNMKDGTTMTIHDTETYVQAVGLAEIGKDTIHQLAHDDEFIPRK' A
#
# COMPACT_ATOMS: atom_id res chain seq x y z
N MET A 1 -4.33 10.58 -20.49
CA MET A 1 -3.37 9.58 -19.98
C MET A 1 -3.77 9.29 -18.54
N SER A 2 -4.00 8.03 -18.17
CA SER A 2 -4.38 7.68 -16.80
C SER A 2 -3.19 7.92 -15.86
N ASN A 3 -3.40 8.59 -14.73
CA ASN A 3 -2.37 8.79 -13.69
C ASN A 3 -2.07 7.50 -12.90
N VAL A 4 -2.67 6.38 -13.29
CA VAL A 4 -2.58 5.09 -12.60
C VAL A 4 -1.66 4.16 -13.39
N ARG A 5 -0.53 3.77 -12.79
CA ARG A 5 0.35 2.72 -13.31
C ARG A 5 0.07 1.42 -12.59
N ARG A 6 -0.32 0.38 -13.33
CA ARG A 6 -0.33 -1.00 -12.85
C ARG A 6 1.10 -1.54 -12.87
N VAL A 7 1.57 -2.03 -11.74
CA VAL A 7 2.88 -2.68 -11.61
C VAL A 7 2.62 -4.13 -11.23
N PHE A 8 2.80 -5.05 -12.17
CA PHE A 8 2.75 -6.48 -11.89
C PHE A 8 4.00 -6.90 -11.11
N PRO A 9 3.91 -7.83 -10.16
CA PRO A 9 5.07 -8.35 -9.44
C PRO A 9 5.88 -9.24 -10.39
N GLY A 10 6.80 -8.62 -11.12
CA GLY A 10 8.00 -9.29 -11.61
C GLY A 10 9.09 -9.26 -10.53
N PRO A 11 10.16 -10.07 -10.68
CA PRO A 11 11.31 -10.15 -9.75
C PRO A 11 12.12 -8.84 -9.59
N THR A 12 11.60 -7.71 -10.07
CA THR A 12 12.24 -6.38 -10.13
C THR A 12 11.85 -5.44 -9.00
N ASN A 13 10.87 -5.76 -8.14
CA ASN A 13 10.50 -4.88 -7.02
C ASN A 13 11.09 -5.38 -5.70
N GLY A 14 12.30 -4.92 -5.36
CA GLY A 14 12.97 -5.26 -4.11
C GLY A 14 12.13 -5.00 -2.85
N LEU A 15 11.18 -4.06 -2.89
CA LEU A 15 10.24 -3.81 -1.80
C LEU A 15 9.20 -4.93 -1.63
N ILE A 16 8.60 -5.40 -2.73
CA ILE A 16 7.60 -6.49 -2.68
C ILE A 16 8.27 -7.77 -2.18
N ASN A 17 9.41 -8.14 -2.78
CA ASN A 17 10.17 -9.31 -2.36
C ASN A 17 10.65 -9.20 -0.90
N TRP A 18 11.07 -8.01 -0.46
CA TRP A 18 11.40 -7.82 0.96
C TRP A 18 10.18 -7.98 1.86
N MET A 19 9.00 -7.47 1.48
CA MET A 19 7.78 -7.64 2.26
C MET A 19 7.37 -9.10 2.36
N GLU A 20 7.40 -9.85 1.26
CA GLU A 20 7.06 -11.29 1.25
C GLU A 20 8.02 -12.12 2.11
N GLN A 21 9.30 -11.75 2.15
CA GLN A 21 10.30 -12.41 2.99
C GLN A 21 10.18 -12.10 4.50
N ASN A 22 9.60 -10.95 4.88
CA ASN A 22 9.62 -10.47 6.27
C ASN A 22 8.26 -10.51 6.97
N PHE A 23 7.16 -10.43 6.22
CA PHE A 23 5.81 -10.45 6.77
C PHE A 23 5.18 -11.79 6.46
N HIS A 24 4.72 -12.02 5.23
CA HIS A 24 4.25 -13.30 4.65
C HIS A 24 4.04 -13.11 3.14
N GLU A 25 3.82 -14.19 2.38
CA GLU A 25 3.31 -14.09 0.99
C GLU A 25 2.04 -13.22 0.96
N ILE A 26 1.94 -12.32 -0.04
CA ILE A 26 0.82 -11.38 -0.17
C ILE A 26 0.01 -11.67 -1.44
N ASP A 27 -1.31 -11.70 -1.31
CA ASP A 27 -2.22 -11.90 -2.45
C ASP A 27 -2.53 -10.61 -3.23
N GLY A 28 -2.16 -9.44 -2.68
CA GLY A 28 -2.37 -8.14 -3.31
C GLY A 28 -2.08 -6.98 -2.37
N TYR A 29 -1.96 -5.76 -2.91
CA TYR A 29 -1.65 -4.57 -2.11
C TYR A 29 -2.19 -3.27 -2.71
N VAL A 30 -2.33 -2.25 -1.86
CA VAL A 30 -2.48 -0.84 -2.25
C VAL A 30 -1.45 -0.03 -1.46
N ALA A 31 -0.68 0.80 -2.15
CA ALA A 31 0.34 1.64 -1.56
C ALA A 31 0.24 3.07 -2.07
N THR A 32 0.34 4.04 -1.16
CA THR A 32 0.37 5.47 -1.48
C THR A 32 1.72 6.04 -1.11
N PHE A 33 2.33 6.75 -2.05
CA PHE A 33 3.64 7.38 -1.92
C PHE A 33 3.50 8.89 -2.00
N ASN A 34 4.07 9.60 -1.03
CA ASN A 34 4.30 11.04 -1.11
C ASN A 34 5.64 11.27 -1.82
N MET A 35 5.59 11.92 -2.98
CA MET A 35 6.75 12.19 -3.80
C MET A 35 7.45 13.48 -3.34
N LYS A 36 8.76 13.59 -3.59
CA LYS A 36 9.55 14.77 -3.20
C LYS A 36 9.10 16.07 -3.87
N ASP A 37 8.43 15.98 -5.01
CA ASP A 37 7.86 17.12 -5.73
C ASP A 37 6.50 17.57 -5.18
N GLY A 38 6.04 16.98 -4.07
CA GLY A 38 4.76 17.29 -3.43
C GLY A 38 3.57 16.58 -4.04
N THR A 39 3.76 15.78 -5.09
CA THR A 39 2.69 14.96 -5.66
C THR A 39 2.49 13.67 -4.87
N THR A 40 1.33 13.05 -5.04
CA THR A 40 1.01 11.74 -4.47
C THR A 40 0.81 10.73 -5.58
N MET A 41 1.32 9.52 -5.39
CA MET A 41 1.10 8.40 -6.31
C MET A 41 0.53 7.21 -5.56
N THR A 42 -0.50 6.58 -6.13
CA THR A 42 -1.07 5.34 -5.60
C THR A 42 -0.87 4.21 -6.59
N ILE A 43 -0.35 3.09 -6.11
CA ILE A 43 -0.16 1.84 -6.85
C ILE A 43 -1.06 0.79 -6.22
N HIS A 44 -1.67 -0.04 -7.05
CA HIS A 44 -2.45 -1.19 -6.60
C HIS A 44 -2.13 -2.42 -7.43
N ASP A 45 -2.03 -3.56 -6.76
CA ASP A 45 -1.96 -4.89 -7.34
C ASP A 45 -3.17 -5.68 -6.84
N THR A 46 -4.24 -5.60 -7.64
CA THR A 46 -5.57 -6.13 -7.32
C THR A 46 -6.28 -6.48 -8.62
N GLU A 47 -7.16 -7.49 -8.59
CA GLU A 47 -7.90 -7.92 -9.78
C GLU A 47 -9.03 -6.94 -10.14
N THR A 48 -9.66 -6.36 -9.11
CA THR A 48 -10.85 -5.50 -9.29
C THR A 48 -10.73 -4.16 -8.57
N TYR A 49 -11.49 -3.18 -9.06
CA TYR A 49 -11.65 -1.88 -8.39
C TYR A 49 -12.17 -2.01 -6.95
N VAL A 50 -13.14 -2.90 -6.73
CA VAL A 50 -13.77 -3.11 -5.42
C VAL A 50 -12.75 -3.62 -4.39
N GLN A 51 -11.87 -4.55 -4.81
CA GLN A 51 -10.77 -5.02 -3.96
C GLN A 51 -9.80 -3.89 -3.60
N ALA A 52 -9.41 -3.06 -4.58
CA ALA A 52 -8.51 -1.92 -4.32
C ALA A 52 -9.10 -0.93 -3.31
N VAL A 53 -10.38 -0.58 -3.44
CA VAL A 53 -11.06 0.29 -2.48
C VAL A 53 -11.16 -0.37 -1.11
N GLY A 54 -11.55 -1.65 -1.05
CA GLY A 54 -11.66 -2.38 0.20
C GLY A 54 -10.35 -2.42 0.99
N LEU A 55 -9.22 -2.71 0.34
CA LEU A 55 -7.91 -2.70 0.97
C LEU A 55 -7.52 -1.31 1.50
N ALA A 56 -7.84 -0.24 0.76
CA ALA A 56 -7.56 1.13 1.20
C ALA A 56 -8.37 1.53 2.44
N GLU A 57 -9.65 1.16 2.51
CA GLU A 57 -10.50 1.45 3.68
C GLU A 57 -10.06 0.65 4.91
N ILE A 58 -9.72 -0.63 4.76
CA ILE A 58 -9.15 -1.44 5.86
C ILE A 58 -7.87 -0.80 6.40
N GLY A 59 -7.00 -0.32 5.51
CA GLY A 59 -5.79 0.40 5.90
C GLY A 59 -6.09 1.66 6.71
N LYS A 60 -7.07 2.46 6.28
CA LYS A 60 -7.52 3.67 6.99
C LYS A 60 -8.03 3.34 8.40
N ASP A 61 -8.92 2.36 8.50
CA ASP A 61 -9.52 1.96 9.77
C ASP A 61 -8.47 1.38 10.72
N THR A 62 -7.50 0.61 10.20
CA THR A 62 -6.39 0.08 11.00
C THR A 62 -5.53 1.21 11.58
N ILE A 63 -5.20 2.23 10.79
CA ILE A 63 -4.45 3.40 11.29
C ILE A 63 -5.22 4.12 12.39
N HIS A 64 -6.53 4.30 12.23
CA HIS A 64 -7.37 4.91 13.27
C HIS A 64 -7.41 4.07 14.55
N GLN A 65 -7.52 2.75 14.44
CA GLN A 65 -7.51 1.85 15.59
C GLN A 65 -6.16 1.92 16.33
N LEU A 66 -5.05 1.82 15.60
CA LEU A 66 -3.71 1.95 16.18
C LEU A 66 -3.51 3.31 16.88
N ALA A 67 -4.05 4.39 16.32
CA ALA A 67 -3.98 5.71 16.93
C ALA A 67 -4.85 5.81 18.20
N HIS A 68 -6.03 5.18 18.20
CA HIS A 68 -6.91 5.12 19.37
C HIS A 68 -6.27 4.32 20.52
N ASP A 69 -5.54 3.26 20.19
CA ASP A 69 -4.92 2.36 21.17
C ASP A 69 -3.51 2.81 21.62
N ASP A 70 -3.08 4.02 21.24
CA ASP A 70 -1.73 4.56 21.48
C ASP A 70 -0.58 3.68 20.90
N GLU A 71 -0.88 2.84 19.91
CA GLU A 71 0.07 1.94 19.24
C GLU A 71 0.62 2.53 17.92
N PHE A 72 0.02 3.61 17.40
CA PHE A 72 0.51 4.28 16.20
C PHE A 72 1.77 5.11 16.48
N ILE A 73 2.89 4.70 15.89
CA ILE A 73 4.18 5.39 16.05
C ILE A 73 4.48 6.22 14.79
N PRO A 74 4.28 7.56 14.81
CA PRO A 74 4.63 8.40 13.67
C PRO A 74 6.15 8.47 13.49
N ARG A 75 6.58 8.59 12.23
CA ARG A 75 7.98 8.88 11.93
C ARG A 75 8.31 10.30 12.43
N LYS A 76 9.31 10.41 13.32
CA LYS A 76 9.84 11.69 13.82
C LYS A 76 10.56 12.48 12.74
#